data_AF-A0ABD6CB21-F1
#
_entry.id   AF-A0ABD6CB21-F1
#
_cell.length_a   1.000
_cell.length_b   1.000
_cell.length_c   1.000
_cell.angle_alpha   90.00
_cell.angle_beta   90.00
_cell.angle_gamma   90.00
#
_symmetry.space_group_name_H-M   'P 1'
#
loop_
_entity.id
_entity.type
_entity.pdbx_description
1 polymer ?
#
loop_
_entity_poly.entity_id
_entity_poly.type
_entity_poly.pdbx_seq_one_letter_code
_entity_poly.pdbx_strand_id
1 'polypeptide(L)'
;MSTDTDAGDDRMEKINVRVPEALLKRLDEEWERRGYSSKSEAIRDALRDWVNPPVTLSEETVDALEESREQRERGETRSLDEVAEKYDVDIDE
;
A
#
# COMPACT_ATOMS: atom_id res chain seq x y z
N MET A 1 -6.75 -36.70 19.81
CA MET A 1 -7.24 -35.43 19.22
C MET A 1 -6.07 -34.84 18.45
N SER A 2 -5.84 -35.27 17.21
CA SER A 2 -4.93 -34.57 16.30
C SER A 2 -5.81 -33.68 15.44
N THR A 3 -5.65 -32.37 15.61
CA THR A 3 -6.18 -31.39 14.66
C THR A 3 -5.49 -31.61 13.33
N ASP A 4 -6.22 -32.27 12.43
CA ASP A 4 -6.02 -32.23 10.99
C ASP A 4 -6.20 -30.76 10.57
N THR A 5 -5.10 -30.03 10.41
CA THR A 5 -5.15 -28.71 9.79
C THR A 5 -5.19 -28.94 8.29
N ASP A 6 -6.40 -28.86 7.75
CA ASP A 6 -6.72 -28.73 6.34
C ASP A 6 -5.72 -27.76 5.68
N ALA A 7 -4.73 -28.32 4.97
CA ALA A 7 -3.71 -27.59 4.25
C ALA A 7 -4.31 -27.05 2.94
N GLY A 8 -5.27 -26.14 3.07
CA GLY A 8 -5.80 -25.36 1.96
C GLY A 8 -4.70 -24.45 1.41
N ASP A 9 -4.22 -24.76 0.20
CA ASP A 9 -3.47 -23.87 -0.69
C ASP A 9 -2.12 -23.26 -0.21
N ASP A 10 -1.54 -23.73 0.90
CA ASP A 10 -0.24 -23.26 1.40
C ASP A 10 0.97 -23.99 0.75
N ARG A 11 0.79 -24.48 -0.47
CA ARG A 11 1.87 -25.18 -1.19
C ARG A 11 2.87 -24.17 -1.74
N MET A 12 3.98 -23.99 -1.03
CA MET A 12 5.08 -23.15 -1.49
C MET A 12 5.91 -23.86 -2.55
N GLU A 13 6.05 -23.25 -3.73
CA GLU A 13 6.96 -23.70 -4.78
C GLU A 13 8.29 -22.92 -4.75
N LYS A 14 9.40 -23.61 -5.06
CA LYS A 14 10.72 -22.98 -5.12
C LYS A 14 10.92 -22.29 -6.46
N ILE A 15 11.12 -20.98 -6.44
CA ILE A 15 11.55 -20.20 -7.61
C ILE A 15 13.07 -20.03 -7.58
N ASN A 16 13.72 -20.16 -8.74
CA ASN A 16 15.15 -19.87 -8.89
C ASN A 16 15.29 -18.58 -9.70
N VAL A 17 15.77 -17.52 -9.07
CA VAL A 17 15.91 -16.18 -9.69
C VAL A 17 17.33 -15.65 -9.55
N ARG A 18 17.80 -14.91 -10.56
CA ARG A 18 19.08 -14.19 -10.49
C ARG A 18 18.81 -12.76 -10.06
N VAL A 19 19.47 -12.32 -9.00
CA VAL A 19 19.37 -10.95 -8.47
C VAL A 19 20.77 -10.32 -8.39
N PRO A 20 20.91 -8.99 -8.56
CA PRO A 20 22.17 -8.31 -8.32
C PRO A 20 22.66 -8.52 -6.89
N GLU A 21 23.96 -8.75 -6.70
CA GLU A 21 24.55 -8.97 -5.36
C GLU A 21 24.30 -7.79 -4.41
N ALA A 22 24.36 -6.56 -4.92
CA ALA A 22 24.06 -5.36 -4.15
C ALA A 22 22.61 -5.34 -3.63
N LEU A 23 21.65 -5.88 -4.39
CA LEU A 23 20.27 -5.98 -3.96
C LEU A 23 20.11 -7.05 -2.88
N LEU A 24 20.77 -8.21 -3.04
CA LEU A 24 20.75 -9.28 -2.06
C LEU A 24 21.34 -8.82 -0.72
N LYS A 25 22.43 -8.07 -0.74
CA LYS A 25 23.02 -7.50 0.48
C LYS A 25 22.06 -6.53 1.19
N ARG A 26 21.39 -5.65 0.44
CA ARG A 26 20.39 -4.73 1.01
C ARG A 26 19.20 -5.49 1.58
N LEU A 27 18.74 -6.54 0.91
CA LEU A 27 17.66 -7.38 1.42
C LEU A 27 18.07 -8.01 2.76
N ASP A 28 19.30 -8.53 2.84
CA ASP A 28 19.87 -9.16 4.04
C ASP A 28 19.95 -8.20 5.25
N GLU A 29 20.22 -6.92 5.01
CA GLU A 29 20.24 -5.88 6.04
C GLU A 29 18.83 -5.44 6.48
N GLU A 30 17.85 -5.51 5.56
CA GLU A 30 16.52 -4.93 5.76
C GLU A 30 15.47 -5.91 6.28
N TRP A 31 15.53 -7.19 5.92
CA TRP A 31 14.44 -8.13 6.23
C TRP A 31 14.27 -8.35 7.74
N GLU A 32 15.36 -8.46 8.50
CA GLU A 32 15.32 -8.57 9.97
C GLU A 32 14.86 -7.25 10.59
N ARG A 33 15.33 -6.11 10.07
CA ARG A 33 14.94 -4.77 10.55
C ARG A 33 13.45 -4.52 10.41
N ARG A 34 12.82 -5.07 9.38
CA ARG A 34 11.39 -4.99 9.11
C ARG A 34 10.58 -6.08 9.83
N GLY A 35 11.23 -7.01 10.54
CA GLY A 35 10.57 -8.02 11.36
C GLY A 35 10.05 -9.23 10.60
N TYR A 36 10.52 -9.48 9.38
CA TYR A 36 10.15 -10.69 8.63
C TYR A 36 10.74 -11.94 9.28
N SER A 37 10.02 -13.06 9.20
CA SER A 37 10.47 -14.35 9.74
C SER A 37 11.60 -14.98 8.91
N SER A 38 11.68 -14.63 7.63
CA SER A 38 12.71 -15.11 6.70
C SER A 38 12.86 -14.20 5.49
N LYS A 39 13.99 -14.30 4.78
CA LYS A 39 14.20 -13.65 3.47
C LYS A 39 13.11 -14.04 2.46
N SER A 40 12.71 -15.31 2.47
CA SER A 40 11.65 -15.81 1.58
C SER A 40 10.30 -15.15 1.84
N GLU A 41 10.01 -14.76 3.09
CA GLU A 41 8.79 -14.03 3.45
C GLU A 41 8.84 -12.60 2.92
N ALA A 42 9.96 -11.89 3.09
CA ALA A 42 10.15 -10.56 2.52
C ALA A 42 10.02 -10.56 0.98
N ILE A 43 10.58 -11.57 0.31
CA ILE A 43 10.45 -11.72 -1.16
C ILE A 43 9.00 -12.02 -1.54
N ARG A 44 8.31 -12.90 -0.81
CA ARG A 44 6.92 -13.23 -1.08
C ARG A 44 6.01 -12.01 -0.90
N ASP A 45 6.26 -11.20 0.11
CA ASP A 45 5.53 -9.97 0.37
C ASP A 45 5.71 -8.97 -0.78
N ALA A 46 6.95 -8.75 -1.22
CA ALA A 46 7.23 -7.91 -2.40
C ALA A 46 6.57 -8.46 -3.69
N LEU A 47 6.53 -9.78 -3.87
CA LEU A 47 5.83 -10.39 -5.01
C LEU A 47 4.30 -10.21 -4.90
N ARG A 48 3.74 -10.30 -3.69
CA ARG A 48 2.31 -10.06 -3.46
C ARG A 48 1.95 -8.60 -3.73
N ASP A 49 2.79 -7.67 -3.30
CA ASP A 49 2.67 -6.24 -3.59
C ASP A 49 2.73 -5.98 -5.09
N TRP A 50 3.62 -6.66 -5.82
CA TRP A 50 3.69 -6.53 -7.28
C TRP A 50 2.45 -7.07 -8.01
N VAL A 51 1.88 -8.21 -7.55
CA VAL A 51 0.66 -8.81 -8.15
C VAL A 51 -0.60 -8.02 -7.78
N ASN A 52 -0.66 -7.51 -6.56
CA ASN A 52 -1.76 -6.71 -6.05
C ASN A 52 -1.22 -5.39 -5.54
N PRO A 53 -0.87 -4.46 -6.46
CA PRO A 53 -0.31 -3.17 -6.08
C PRO A 53 -1.26 -2.49 -5.11
N PRO A 54 -0.74 -1.87 -4.04
CA PRO A 54 -1.57 -1.05 -3.18
C PRO A 54 -2.25 -0.02 -4.09
N VAL A 55 -3.51 0.28 -3.81
CA VAL A 55 -4.21 1.36 -4.49
C VAL A 55 -3.47 2.66 -4.17
N THR A 56 -2.50 2.99 -5.00
CA THR A 56 -1.81 4.25 -4.95
C THR A 56 -2.74 5.28 -5.54
N LEU A 57 -2.89 6.40 -4.83
CA LEU A 57 -3.50 7.57 -5.42
C LEU A 57 -2.72 7.94 -6.68
N SER A 58 -3.43 8.40 -7.71
CA SER A 58 -2.76 8.94 -8.90
C SER A 58 -1.87 10.12 -8.49
N GLU A 59 -0.80 10.40 -9.24
CA GLU A 59 0.07 11.56 -8.98
C GLU A 59 -0.76 12.85 -8.85
N GLU A 60 -1.74 13.03 -9.74
CA GLU A 60 -2.71 14.14 -9.68
C GLU A 60 -3.47 14.20 -8.35
N THR A 61 -3.92 13.06 -7.83
CA THR A 61 -4.63 13.01 -6.55
C THR A 61 -3.72 13.29 -5.36
N VAL A 62 -2.45 12.88 -5.43
CA VAL A 62 -1.45 13.20 -4.38
C VAL A 62 -1.17 14.70 -4.38
N ASP A 63 -0.93 15.28 -5.55
CA ASP A 63 -0.68 16.72 -5.72
C ASP A 63 -1.89 17.55 -5.23
N ALA A 64 -3.11 17.14 -5.57
CA ALA A 64 -4.33 17.77 -5.11
C ALA A 64 -4.48 17.72 -3.57
N LEU A 65 -4.05 16.63 -2.92
CA LEU A 65 -4.05 16.52 -1.47
C LEU A 65 -2.99 17.43 -0.82
N GLU A 66 -1.83 17.60 -1.42
CA GLU A 66 -0.82 18.55 -0.97
C GLU A 66 -1.34 19.99 -1.09
N GLU A 67 -1.88 20.37 -2.26
CA GLU A 67 -2.46 21.70 -2.48
C GLU A 67 -3.59 21.98 -1.49
N SER A 68 -4.50 21.01 -1.28
CA SER A 68 -5.60 21.13 -0.31
C SER A 68 -5.10 21.37 1.13
N ARG A 69 -3.99 20.74 1.53
CA ARG A 69 -3.38 20.98 2.85
C ARG A 69 -2.89 22.41 2.98
N GLU A 70 -2.20 22.93 1.98
CA GLU A 70 -1.72 24.31 2.00
C GLU A 70 -2.86 25.33 1.96
N GLN A 71 -3.88 25.10 1.13
CA GLN A 71 -5.08 25.94 1.08
C GLN A 71 -5.74 26.02 2.45
N ARG A 72 -5.80 24.90 3.17
CA ARG A 72 -6.35 24.84 4.53
C ARG A 72 -5.52 25.64 5.54
N GLU A 73 -4.19 25.63 5.41
CA GLU A 73 -3.30 26.47 6.23
C GLU A 73 -3.45 27.97 5.91
N ARG A 74 -3.69 28.30 4.64
CA ARG A 74 -3.98 29.68 4.19
C ARG A 74 -5.41 30.14 4.47
N GLY A 75 -6.27 29.25 4.98
CA GLY A 75 -7.69 29.56 5.25
C GLY A 75 -8.56 29.66 3.99
N GLU A 76 -8.10 29.10 2.87
CA GLU A 76 -8.78 29.09 1.55
C GLU A 76 -9.81 27.96 1.44
N THR A 77 -10.41 27.54 2.56
CA THR A 77 -11.45 26.50 2.58
C THR A 77 -12.82 27.05 2.27
N ARG A 78 -13.67 26.24 1.64
CA ARG A 78 -15.08 26.52 1.38
C ARG A 78 -15.95 25.74 2.38
N SER A 79 -17.12 26.28 2.74
CA SER A 79 -18.09 25.53 3.54
C SER A 79 -18.80 24.48 2.68
N LEU A 80 -19.27 23.42 3.33
CA LEU A 80 -19.98 22.33 2.65
C LEU A 80 -21.27 22.84 1.99
N ASP A 81 -22.06 23.65 2.71
CA ASP A 81 -23.32 24.22 2.22
C ASP A 81 -23.13 25.07 0.95
N GLU A 82 -22.07 25.92 0.93
CA GLU A 82 -21.77 26.77 -0.23
C GLU A 82 -21.39 25.95 -1.46
N VAL A 83 -20.63 24.87 -1.26
CA VAL A 83 -20.19 23.99 -2.36
C VAL A 83 -21.36 23.16 -2.88
N ALA A 84 -22.20 22.63 -2.00
CA ALA A 84 -23.36 21.84 -2.38
C ALA A 84 -24.40 22.66 -3.16
N GLU A 85 -24.70 23.89 -2.72
CA GLU A 85 -25.58 24.81 -3.46
C GLU A 85 -25.00 25.10 -4.85
N LYS A 86 -23.68 25.33 -4.95
CA LYS A 86 -23.01 25.61 -6.23
C LYS A 86 -23.08 24.45 -7.22
N TYR A 87 -23.04 23.21 -6.74
CA TYR A 87 -23.02 22.01 -7.58
C TYR A 87 -24.35 21.28 -7.62
N ASP A 88 -25.43 21.85 -7.06
CA ASP A 88 -26.77 21.27 -7.03
C ASP A 88 -26.77 19.86 -6.40
N VAL A 89 -26.04 19.71 -5.29
CA VAL A 89 -25.93 18.45 -4.53
C VAL A 89 -26.86 18.52 -3.33
N ASP A 90 -27.85 17.63 -3.28
CA ASP A 90 -28.67 17.42 -2.09
C ASP A 90 -27.82 16.78 -0.98
N ILE A 91 -27.65 17.48 0.14
CA ILE A 91 -26.89 17.01 1.31
C ILE A 91 -27.78 16.40 2.39
N ASP A 92 -29.10 16.43 2.19
CA ASP A 92 -30.11 15.87 3.08
C ASP A 92 -30.40 14.39 2.73
N GLU A 93 -29.47 13.48 3.07
CA GLU A 93 -29.74 12.03 3.20
C GLU A 93 -29.07 11.43 4.46
#